data_AF-A0A6L7ZWD7-F1
#
_entry.id   AF-A0A6L7ZWD7-F1
#
_cell.length_a   1.000
_cell.length_b   1.000
_cell.length_c   1.000
_cell.angle_alpha   90.00
_cell.angle_beta   90.00
_cell.angle_gamma   90.00
#
_symmetry.space_group_name_H-M   'P 1'
#
loop_
_entity.id
_entity.type
_entity.pdbx_description
1 polymer ?
#
loop_
_entity_poly.entity_id
_entity_poly.type
_entity_poly.pdbx_seq_one_letter_code
_entity_poly.pdbx_strand_id
1 'polypeptide(L)'
;YQTIGGDVNYHTDDIFRDYPSRMSILRGLTMPTGGGNTIWCDMEKAYASLSKPMQKFLEGLTAEQTLSKNFGQGILEGGGAQAYEDMMKRNPPVVHPVVRRHPETGRKCLYVCQMTTSRIMELNQDESAALIAMLLEHSYQPEHECRFFWRDNSVAIWDNRCTQHRGINDFSPAFRLLHRIPIIDDRRPSLNPDEEPRMEYDRNADFIRVEDLFVNKPELTYHVDGEEPAQGNGAAAESGNGAAQPEDEHAVEVDPRFLRKLNENRHGMVFTPGAAARLRKIPRMFRGAAISAVIAEAQKQGTTEANIAILDAVQAKRRGG
;
A
#
# COMPACT_ATOMS: atom_id res chain seq x y z
N TYR A 1 0.01 14.93 0.24
CA TYR A 1 -0.02 13.75 -0.64
C TYR A 1 1.04 13.91 -1.73
N GLN A 2 2.23 13.31 -1.59
CA GLN A 2 3.39 13.50 -2.49
C GLN A 2 3.82 12.21 -3.23
N THR A 3 3.05 11.14 -3.12
CA THR A 3 3.30 9.86 -3.80
C THR A 3 2.04 9.41 -4.53
N ILE A 4 2.21 8.86 -5.74
CA ILE A 4 1.16 8.12 -6.44
C ILE A 4 0.99 6.80 -5.69
N GLY A 5 -0.21 6.54 -5.16
CA GLY A 5 -0.54 5.29 -4.47
C GLY A 5 -0.44 4.08 -5.42
N GLY A 6 0.03 2.95 -4.87
CA GLY A 6 0.56 1.78 -5.57
C GLY A 6 -0.44 0.75 -6.13
N ASP A 7 -1.73 1.09 -6.31
CA ASP A 7 -2.74 0.17 -6.87
C ASP A 7 -2.71 0.09 -8.41
N VAL A 8 -1.51 -0.01 -8.98
CA VAL A 8 -1.33 -0.19 -10.43
C VAL A 8 -1.27 -1.68 -10.83
N ASN A 9 -1.12 -2.57 -9.85
CA ASN A 9 -1.15 -4.02 -10.05
C ASN A 9 -2.57 -4.54 -9.80
N TYR A 10 -2.98 -5.56 -10.56
CA TYR A 10 -4.25 -6.22 -10.32
C TYR A 10 -4.27 -6.91 -8.96
N HIS A 11 -5.34 -6.65 -8.20
CA HIS A 11 -5.53 -7.20 -6.87
C HIS A 11 -6.99 -7.27 -6.43
N THR A 12 -7.25 -8.15 -5.49
CA THR A 12 -8.41 -8.13 -4.60
C THR A 12 -8.02 -7.38 -3.33
N ASP A 13 -8.84 -6.43 -2.87
CA ASP A 13 -8.55 -5.68 -1.66
C ASP A 13 -8.41 -6.62 -0.46
N ASP A 14 -7.46 -6.33 0.42
CA ASP A 14 -7.25 -7.05 1.69
C ASP A 14 -7.07 -8.57 1.57
N ILE A 15 -6.76 -9.10 0.38
CA ILE A 15 -6.56 -10.56 0.18
C ILE A 15 -5.42 -11.13 1.04
N PHE A 16 -4.51 -10.30 1.52
CA PHE A 16 -3.45 -10.66 2.47
C PHE A 16 -3.93 -10.75 3.93
N ARG A 17 -5.23 -10.58 4.19
CA ARG A 17 -5.86 -10.76 5.51
C ARG A 17 -6.63 -12.07 5.57
N ASP A 18 -6.83 -12.58 6.78
CA ASP A 18 -7.59 -13.81 7.01
C ASP A 18 -9.08 -13.66 6.64
N TYR A 19 -9.62 -12.46 6.90
CA TYR A 19 -10.96 -12.04 6.49
C TYR A 19 -10.84 -10.79 5.59
N PRO A 20 -10.68 -10.98 4.28
CA PRO A 20 -10.65 -9.87 3.32
C PRO A 20 -11.97 -9.09 3.33
N SER A 21 -11.95 -7.86 2.85
CA SER A 21 -13.18 -7.07 2.68
C SER A 21 -14.11 -7.74 1.66
N ARG A 22 -15.42 -7.70 1.91
CA ARG A 22 -16.43 -8.26 0.98
C ARG A 22 -16.74 -7.34 -0.18
N MET A 23 -16.64 -6.04 0.04
CA MET A 23 -17.08 -5.01 -0.88
C MET A 23 -16.33 -3.73 -0.55
N SER A 24 -16.12 -2.89 -1.54
CA SER A 24 -15.60 -1.55 -1.34
C SER A 24 -16.48 -0.54 -2.07
N ILE A 25 -16.59 0.64 -1.47
CA ILE A 25 -17.24 1.81 -2.06
C ILE A 25 -16.15 2.82 -2.35
N LEU A 26 -16.09 3.33 -3.58
CA LEU A 26 -15.06 4.28 -4.00
C LEU A 26 -15.71 5.47 -4.71
N ARG A 27 -15.44 6.68 -4.23
CA ARG A 27 -15.94 7.93 -4.82
C ARG A 27 -14.78 8.72 -5.42
N GLY A 28 -14.89 9.08 -6.69
CA GLY A 28 -13.98 10.03 -7.35
C GLY A 28 -14.29 11.46 -6.92
N LEU A 29 -13.38 12.14 -6.23
CA LEU A 29 -13.55 13.52 -5.80
C LEU A 29 -12.96 14.52 -6.80
N THR A 30 -11.81 14.18 -7.37
CA THR A 30 -11.14 14.98 -8.38
C THR A 30 -10.52 14.03 -9.38
N MET A 31 -11.01 14.08 -10.61
CA MET A 31 -10.63 13.15 -11.67
C MET A 31 -9.99 13.90 -12.84
N PRO A 32 -8.93 13.34 -13.44
CA PRO A 32 -8.28 13.96 -14.58
C PRO A 32 -9.14 13.83 -15.84
N THR A 33 -9.05 14.84 -16.73
CA THR A 33 -9.68 14.78 -18.05
C THR A 33 -8.91 13.81 -18.94
N GLY A 34 -9.45 12.61 -19.19
CA GLY A 34 -8.93 11.67 -20.19
C GLY A 34 -8.02 10.54 -19.70
N GLY A 35 -8.00 10.23 -18.40
CA GLY A 35 -7.19 9.13 -17.83
C GLY A 35 -7.64 8.76 -16.42
N GLY A 36 -6.81 8.04 -15.66
CA GLY A 36 -7.06 7.73 -14.24
C GLY A 36 -8.22 6.75 -14.01
N ASN A 37 -8.48 5.93 -15.01
CA ASN A 37 -9.57 4.95 -15.01
C ASN A 37 -9.25 3.78 -14.09
N THR A 38 -10.27 3.00 -13.73
CA THR A 38 -10.07 1.73 -13.01
C THR A 38 -10.58 0.60 -13.89
N ILE A 39 -9.83 -0.51 -13.93
CA ILE A 39 -10.26 -1.76 -14.56
C ILE A 39 -10.61 -2.72 -13.45
N TRP A 40 -11.75 -3.40 -13.57
CA TRP A 40 -12.09 -4.59 -12.79
C TRP A 40 -12.06 -5.83 -13.69
N CYS A 41 -11.67 -6.97 -13.13
CA CYS A 41 -11.74 -8.29 -13.75
C CYS A 41 -12.78 -9.14 -13.02
N ASP A 42 -13.65 -9.80 -13.76
CA ASP A 42 -14.60 -10.79 -13.25
C ASP A 42 -13.89 -12.15 -13.09
N MET A 43 -13.59 -12.51 -11.83
CA MET A 43 -12.85 -13.72 -11.52
C MET A 43 -13.74 -14.98 -11.51
N GLU A 44 -15.07 -14.83 -11.48
CA GLU A 44 -16.02 -15.94 -11.70
C GLU A 44 -16.04 -16.30 -13.18
N LYS A 45 -16.08 -15.30 -14.06
CA LYS A 45 -15.98 -15.51 -15.51
C LYS A 45 -14.63 -16.09 -15.90
N ALA A 46 -13.53 -15.59 -15.31
CA ALA A 46 -12.20 -16.15 -15.52
C ALA A 46 -12.12 -17.63 -15.12
N TYR A 47 -12.68 -18.02 -13.98
CA TYR A 47 -12.75 -19.43 -13.58
C TYR A 47 -13.62 -20.25 -14.54
N ALA A 48 -14.81 -19.75 -14.88
CA ALA A 48 -15.77 -20.45 -15.72
C ALA A 48 -15.25 -20.71 -17.15
N SER A 49 -14.37 -19.86 -17.68
CA SER A 49 -13.76 -19.99 -19.00
C SER A 49 -12.57 -20.96 -19.06
N LEU A 50 -12.06 -21.43 -17.91
CA LEU A 50 -11.06 -22.50 -17.88
C LEU A 50 -11.64 -23.84 -18.35
N SER A 51 -10.78 -24.72 -18.86
CA SER A 51 -11.17 -26.09 -19.18
C SER A 51 -11.59 -26.85 -17.92
N LYS A 52 -12.52 -27.82 -18.06
CA LYS A 52 -12.98 -28.64 -16.92
C LYS A 52 -11.85 -29.38 -16.17
N PRO A 53 -10.83 -29.93 -16.85
CA PRO A 53 -9.67 -30.50 -16.15
C PRO A 53 -8.92 -29.47 -15.32
N MET A 54 -8.73 -28.24 -15.83
CA MET A 54 -8.08 -27.18 -15.09
C MET A 54 -8.90 -26.75 -13.88
N GLN A 55 -10.22 -26.56 -14.04
CA GLN A 55 -11.12 -26.26 -12.93
C GLN A 55 -10.99 -27.30 -11.80
N LYS A 56 -10.98 -28.59 -12.15
CA LYS A 56 -10.81 -29.68 -11.17
C LYS A 56 -9.42 -29.71 -10.54
N PHE A 57 -8.38 -29.45 -11.31
CA PHE A 57 -7.00 -29.44 -10.81
C PHE A 57 -6.76 -28.32 -9.79
N LEU A 58 -7.35 -27.14 -10.02
CA LEU A 58 -7.21 -25.99 -9.12
C LEU A 58 -8.02 -26.15 -7.82
N GLU A 59 -9.08 -26.97 -7.84
CA GLU A 59 -9.86 -27.28 -6.64
C GLU A 59 -9.02 -28.09 -5.64
N GLY A 60 -8.70 -27.47 -4.50
CA GLY A 60 -7.87 -28.06 -3.45
C GLY A 60 -6.47 -27.44 -3.34
N LEU A 61 -6.06 -26.64 -4.33
CA LEU A 61 -4.83 -25.85 -4.22
C LEU A 61 -5.05 -24.62 -3.34
N THR A 62 -4.01 -24.23 -2.61
CA THR A 62 -3.98 -23.05 -1.77
C THR A 62 -2.80 -22.15 -2.14
N ALA A 63 -2.95 -20.84 -1.93
CA ALA A 63 -1.97 -19.83 -2.27
C ALA A 63 -1.66 -18.93 -1.09
N GLU A 64 -0.36 -18.71 -0.87
CA GLU A 64 0.15 -17.76 0.12
C GLU A 64 0.00 -16.33 -0.40
N GLN A 65 -0.54 -15.46 0.45
CA GLN A 65 -0.73 -14.04 0.22
C GLN A 65 0.15 -13.26 1.18
N THR A 66 1.10 -12.49 0.64
CA THR A 66 2.05 -11.72 1.45
C THR A 66 2.34 -10.36 0.83
N LEU A 67 2.43 -9.34 1.70
CA LEU A 67 2.87 -8.00 1.30
C LEU A 67 4.36 -7.98 0.94
N SER A 68 5.16 -8.94 1.39
CA SER A 68 6.59 -9.00 1.08
C SER A 68 6.88 -9.06 -0.43
N LYS A 69 5.99 -9.68 -1.22
CA LYS A 69 6.15 -9.86 -2.67
C LYS A 69 6.40 -8.55 -3.42
N ASN A 70 5.54 -7.55 -3.23
CA ASN A 70 5.59 -6.29 -3.99
C ASN A 70 5.87 -5.05 -3.13
N PHE A 71 5.71 -5.13 -1.80
CA PHE A 71 5.99 -4.01 -0.90
C PHE A 71 7.29 -4.20 -0.10
N GLY A 72 7.76 -5.44 0.06
CA GLY A 72 8.88 -5.77 0.93
C GLY A 72 10.15 -5.01 0.61
N GLN A 73 10.60 -5.07 -0.65
CA GLN A 73 11.82 -4.37 -1.08
C GLN A 73 11.70 -2.85 -0.93
N GLY A 74 10.56 -2.26 -1.30
CA GLY A 74 10.34 -0.82 -1.16
C GLY A 74 10.38 -0.35 0.30
N ILE A 75 9.84 -1.15 1.22
CA ILE A 75 9.89 -0.87 2.65
C ILE A 75 11.31 -1.06 3.20
N LEU A 76 12.02 -2.12 2.80
CA LEU A 76 13.43 -2.32 3.21
C LEU A 76 14.32 -1.16 2.75
N GLU A 77 14.17 -0.71 1.51
CA GLU A 77 14.97 0.37 0.94
C GLU A 77 14.61 1.76 1.51
N GLY A 78 13.34 1.99 1.85
CA GLY A 78 12.84 3.28 2.33
C GLY A 78 12.83 3.44 3.85
N GLY A 79 12.49 2.38 4.59
CA GLY A 79 12.30 2.35 6.03
C GLY A 79 13.21 1.39 6.81
N GLY A 80 14.01 0.56 6.11
CA GLY A 80 14.96 -0.35 6.74
C GLY A 80 14.35 -1.67 7.24
N ALA A 81 15.20 -2.47 7.89
CA ALA A 81 14.85 -3.82 8.37
C ALA A 81 13.71 -3.80 9.41
N GLN A 82 13.75 -2.87 10.36
CA GLN A 82 12.72 -2.77 11.41
C GLN A 82 11.33 -2.48 10.80
N ALA A 83 11.24 -1.54 9.87
CA ALA A 83 9.97 -1.23 9.21
C ALA A 83 9.41 -2.42 8.42
N TYR A 84 10.28 -3.22 7.81
CA TYR A 84 9.91 -4.46 7.14
C TYR A 84 9.40 -5.50 8.14
N GLU A 85 10.11 -5.72 9.24
CA GLU A 85 9.68 -6.62 10.30
C GLU A 85 8.34 -6.22 10.89
N ASP A 86 8.12 -4.93 11.15
CA ASP A 86 6.87 -4.41 11.68
C ASP A 86 5.71 -4.56 10.68
N MET A 87 5.98 -4.44 9.37
CA MET A 87 5.00 -4.76 8.34
C MET A 87 4.62 -6.23 8.38
N MET A 88 5.62 -7.13 8.46
CA MET A 88 5.41 -8.58 8.49
C MET A 88 4.71 -9.05 9.77
N LYS A 89 5.01 -8.44 10.93
CA LYS A 89 4.32 -8.72 12.19
C LYS A 89 2.85 -8.29 12.16
N ARG A 90 2.55 -7.14 11.55
CA ARG A 90 1.17 -6.63 11.40
C ARG A 90 0.37 -7.35 10.34
N ASN A 91 1.02 -7.84 9.29
CA ASN A 91 0.39 -8.50 8.15
C ASN A 91 1.16 -9.80 7.84
N PRO A 92 1.10 -10.79 8.76
CA PRO A 92 1.72 -12.08 8.50
C PRO A 92 1.13 -12.70 7.24
N PRO A 93 1.90 -13.50 6.48
CA PRO A 93 1.37 -14.19 5.32
C PRO A 93 0.15 -15.04 5.69
N VAL A 94 -0.87 -15.01 4.84
CA VAL A 94 -2.08 -15.84 4.98
C VAL A 94 -2.20 -16.80 3.81
N VAL A 95 -2.92 -17.89 4.01
CA VAL A 95 -3.14 -18.91 2.97
C VAL A 95 -4.63 -18.97 2.66
N HIS A 96 -4.96 -18.77 1.39
CA HIS A 96 -6.33 -18.84 0.86
C HIS A 96 -6.42 -19.89 -0.24
N PRO A 97 -7.59 -20.47 -0.53
CA PRO A 97 -7.73 -21.39 -1.65
C PRO A 97 -7.50 -20.66 -2.99
N VAL A 98 -6.90 -21.32 -3.97
CA VAL A 98 -6.73 -20.80 -5.34
C VAL A 98 -8.08 -20.61 -6.03
N VAL A 99 -9.07 -21.43 -5.66
CA VAL A 99 -10.46 -21.32 -6.08
C VAL A 99 -11.32 -21.18 -4.83
N ARG A 100 -12.03 -20.07 -4.68
CA ARG A 100 -13.04 -19.93 -3.61
C ARG A 100 -14.44 -20.07 -4.17
N ARG A 101 -15.39 -20.39 -3.29
CA ARG A 101 -16.83 -20.29 -3.56
C ARG A 101 -17.37 -19.00 -2.96
N HIS A 102 -18.21 -18.31 -3.70
CA HIS A 102 -18.89 -17.11 -3.24
C HIS A 102 -20.02 -17.52 -2.26
N PRO A 103 -20.05 -17.00 -1.03
CA PRO A 103 -20.98 -17.44 0.01
C PRO A 103 -22.45 -17.18 -0.33
N GLU A 104 -22.74 -16.09 -1.04
CA GLU A 104 -24.12 -15.71 -1.37
C GLU A 104 -24.61 -16.27 -2.72
N THR A 105 -23.77 -16.32 -3.75
CA THR A 105 -24.16 -16.77 -5.09
C THR A 105 -23.84 -18.25 -5.36
N GLY A 106 -22.97 -18.85 -4.56
CA GLY A 106 -22.50 -20.21 -4.73
C GLY A 106 -21.57 -20.44 -5.93
N ARG A 107 -21.24 -19.40 -6.71
CA ARG A 107 -20.34 -19.47 -7.86
C ARG A 107 -18.89 -19.59 -7.42
N LYS A 108 -18.04 -20.18 -8.26
CA LYS A 108 -16.60 -20.33 -7.99
C LYS A 108 -15.82 -19.25 -8.75
N CYS A 109 -14.76 -18.72 -8.14
CA CYS A 109 -13.87 -17.75 -8.75
C CYS A 109 -12.40 -18.06 -8.47
N LEU A 110 -11.52 -17.62 -9.36
CA LEU A 110 -10.08 -17.62 -9.14
C LEU A 110 -9.72 -16.59 -8.06
N TYR A 111 -8.88 -16.99 -7.10
CA TYR A 111 -8.54 -16.20 -5.93
C TYR A 111 -7.03 -16.08 -5.73
N VAL A 112 -6.36 -15.65 -6.81
CA VAL A 112 -4.92 -15.35 -6.87
C VAL A 112 -4.71 -14.03 -7.58
N CYS A 113 -3.82 -13.17 -7.11
CA CYS A 113 -3.59 -11.86 -7.72
C CYS A 113 -2.11 -11.54 -7.95
N GLN A 114 -1.87 -10.55 -8.82
CA GLN A 114 -0.51 -10.12 -9.14
C GLN A 114 0.19 -9.53 -7.90
N MET A 115 -0.56 -8.81 -7.07
CA MET A 115 -0.01 -8.00 -5.99
C MET A 115 0.57 -8.81 -4.82
N THR A 116 -0.08 -9.87 -4.37
CA THR A 116 0.27 -10.54 -3.11
C THR A 116 0.46 -12.05 -3.19
N THR A 117 -0.07 -12.74 -4.21
CA THR A 117 0.09 -14.20 -4.33
C THR A 117 1.56 -14.56 -4.56
N SER A 118 2.25 -15.14 -3.58
CA SER A 118 3.68 -15.48 -3.66
C SER A 118 3.91 -16.87 -4.23
N ARG A 119 3.15 -17.86 -3.76
CA ARG A 119 3.30 -19.27 -4.17
C ARG A 119 2.01 -20.07 -3.95
N ILE A 120 1.90 -21.19 -4.66
CA ILE A 120 0.92 -22.25 -4.43
C ILE A 120 1.56 -23.30 -3.52
N MET A 121 0.88 -23.68 -2.45
CA MET A 121 1.47 -24.43 -1.33
C MET A 121 1.75 -25.89 -1.67
N GLU A 122 0.91 -26.49 -2.52
CA GLU A 122 0.95 -27.91 -2.87
C GLU A 122 1.87 -28.22 -4.06
N LEU A 123 2.49 -27.20 -4.66
CA LEU A 123 3.35 -27.33 -5.83
C LEU A 123 4.78 -26.93 -5.50
N ASN A 124 5.75 -27.46 -6.26
CA ASN A 124 7.11 -26.96 -6.15
C ASN A 124 7.22 -25.53 -6.70
N GLN A 125 8.36 -24.88 -6.46
CA GLN A 125 8.55 -23.47 -6.80
C GLN A 125 8.32 -23.17 -8.29
N ASP A 126 8.87 -23.99 -9.18
CA ASP A 126 8.80 -23.75 -10.63
C ASP A 126 7.38 -24.00 -11.17
N GLU A 127 6.73 -25.07 -10.71
CA GLU A 127 5.34 -25.38 -11.02
C GLU A 127 4.39 -24.28 -10.52
N SER A 128 4.58 -23.85 -9.27
CA SER A 128 3.82 -22.77 -8.65
C SER A 128 3.97 -21.47 -9.46
N ALA A 129 5.20 -21.09 -9.80
CA ALA A 129 5.46 -19.86 -10.56
C ALA A 129 4.81 -19.91 -11.95
N ALA A 130 4.95 -21.03 -12.67
CA ALA A 130 4.36 -21.23 -13.98
C ALA A 130 2.82 -21.19 -13.92
N LEU A 131 2.23 -21.86 -12.93
CA LEU A 131 0.77 -21.90 -12.75
C LEU A 131 0.21 -20.52 -12.39
N ILE A 132 0.83 -19.81 -11.45
CA ILE A 132 0.42 -18.44 -11.10
C ILE A 132 0.49 -17.56 -12.35
N ALA A 133 1.59 -17.58 -13.11
CA ALA A 133 1.73 -16.77 -14.32
C ALA A 133 0.59 -17.04 -15.33
N MET A 134 0.29 -18.31 -15.59
CA MET A 134 -0.80 -18.71 -16.49
C MET A 134 -2.16 -18.21 -15.99
N LEU A 135 -2.46 -18.37 -14.69
CA LEU A 135 -3.74 -17.92 -14.12
C LEU A 135 -3.90 -16.40 -14.17
N LEU A 136 -2.83 -15.65 -13.94
CA LEU A 136 -2.86 -14.18 -14.03
C LEU A 136 -3.07 -13.74 -15.48
N GLU A 137 -2.34 -14.32 -16.44
CA GLU A 137 -2.50 -14.04 -17.87
C GLU A 137 -3.92 -14.35 -18.35
N HIS A 138 -4.48 -15.49 -17.93
CA HIS A 138 -5.87 -15.86 -18.24
C HIS A 138 -6.89 -14.91 -17.60
N SER A 139 -6.66 -14.49 -16.36
CA SER A 139 -7.61 -13.65 -15.62
C SER A 139 -7.73 -12.25 -16.20
N TYR A 140 -6.65 -11.69 -16.76
CA TYR A 140 -6.60 -10.31 -17.25
C TYR A 140 -6.83 -10.19 -18.77
N GLN A 141 -7.46 -11.19 -19.37
CA GLN A 141 -7.92 -11.08 -20.75
C GLN A 141 -9.06 -10.07 -20.87
N PRO A 142 -9.13 -9.27 -21.96
CA PRO A 142 -10.15 -8.24 -22.14
C PRO A 142 -11.60 -8.73 -21.98
N GLU A 143 -11.87 -10.00 -22.29
CA GLU A 143 -13.18 -10.64 -22.14
C GLU A 143 -13.64 -10.70 -20.68
N HIS A 144 -12.72 -10.65 -19.71
CA HIS A 144 -13.00 -10.65 -18.28
C HIS A 144 -13.04 -9.23 -17.69
N GLU A 145 -12.70 -8.20 -18.46
CA GLU A 145 -12.51 -6.84 -17.95
C GLU A 145 -13.72 -5.92 -18.09
N CYS A 146 -13.87 -5.04 -17.10
CA CYS A 146 -14.73 -3.87 -17.13
C CYS A 146 -13.90 -2.62 -16.82
N ARG A 147 -13.72 -1.74 -17.81
CA ARG A 147 -13.07 -0.44 -17.61
C ARG A 147 -14.11 0.61 -17.24
N PHE A 148 -13.94 1.21 -16.07
CA PHE A 148 -14.78 2.32 -15.62
C PHE A 148 -14.11 3.66 -15.87
N PHE A 149 -14.83 4.53 -16.57
CA PHE A 149 -14.40 5.89 -16.85
C PHE A 149 -14.93 6.82 -15.78
N TRP A 150 -14.03 7.29 -14.92
CA TRP A 150 -14.39 8.16 -13.81
C TRP A 150 -14.82 9.54 -14.30
N ARG A 151 -15.82 10.10 -13.63
CA ARG A 151 -16.11 11.53 -13.61
C ARG A 151 -16.10 12.01 -12.15
N ASP A 152 -15.97 13.30 -11.94
CA ASP A 152 -16.13 13.87 -10.61
C ASP A 152 -17.48 13.44 -10.00
N ASN A 153 -17.44 13.01 -8.75
CA ASN A 153 -18.55 12.46 -7.98
C ASN A 153 -19.12 11.12 -8.45
N SER A 154 -18.49 10.45 -9.43
CA SER A 154 -18.82 9.06 -9.71
C SER A 154 -18.55 8.19 -8.48
N VAL A 155 -19.40 7.18 -8.29
CA VAL A 155 -19.28 6.18 -7.23
C VAL A 155 -19.25 4.82 -7.88
N ALA A 156 -18.24 4.01 -7.53
CA ALA A 156 -18.18 2.60 -7.85
C ALA A 156 -18.37 1.78 -6.58
N ILE A 157 -19.14 0.72 -6.69
CA ILE A 157 -19.32 -0.31 -5.66
C ILE A 157 -19.06 -1.64 -6.36
N TRP A 158 -18.20 -2.48 -5.77
CA TRP A 158 -17.88 -3.77 -6.35
C TRP A 158 -17.82 -4.85 -5.29
N ASP A 159 -18.21 -6.05 -5.68
CA ASP A 159 -18.02 -7.24 -4.86
C ASP A 159 -16.54 -7.66 -4.90
N ASN A 160 -15.86 -7.49 -3.79
CA ASN A 160 -14.44 -7.78 -3.67
C ASN A 160 -14.17 -9.29 -3.53
N ARG A 161 -15.21 -10.12 -3.33
CA ARG A 161 -15.07 -11.57 -3.22
C ARG A 161 -14.81 -12.23 -4.57
N CYS A 162 -15.27 -11.62 -5.65
CA CYS A 162 -15.21 -12.20 -7.00
C CYS A 162 -14.57 -11.28 -8.05
N THR A 163 -13.99 -10.15 -7.65
CA THR A 163 -13.32 -9.25 -8.57
C THR A 163 -11.89 -8.95 -8.17
N GLN A 164 -11.09 -8.63 -9.18
CA GLN A 164 -9.82 -7.92 -9.01
C GLN A 164 -9.89 -6.58 -9.71
N HIS A 165 -9.01 -5.66 -9.34
CA HIS A 165 -8.96 -4.36 -9.97
C HIS A 165 -7.58 -3.76 -9.97
N ARG A 166 -7.40 -2.74 -10.83
CA ARG A 166 -6.25 -1.85 -10.82
C ARG A 166 -6.62 -0.44 -11.28
N GLY A 167 -5.95 0.56 -10.72
CA GLY A 167 -5.93 1.90 -11.27
C GLY A 167 -4.98 1.99 -12.47
N ILE A 168 -5.41 2.67 -13.53
CA ILE A 168 -4.56 2.96 -14.69
C ILE A 168 -3.79 4.24 -14.42
N ASN A 169 -2.47 4.17 -14.53
CA ASN A 169 -1.58 5.32 -14.36
C ASN A 169 -1.30 6.02 -15.70
N ASP A 170 -2.34 6.49 -16.36
CA ASP A 170 -2.32 7.14 -17.70
C ASP A 170 -2.67 8.64 -17.65
N PHE A 171 -2.48 9.29 -16.50
CA PHE A 171 -2.97 10.66 -16.27
C PHE A 171 -1.91 11.65 -15.78
N SER A 172 -0.64 11.26 -15.68
CA SER A 172 0.43 12.19 -15.28
C SER A 172 0.53 13.37 -16.28
N PRO A 173 0.70 14.62 -15.82
CA PRO A 173 0.94 15.07 -14.43
C PRO A 173 -0.34 15.45 -13.67
N ALA A 174 -1.53 15.14 -14.19
CA ALA A 174 -2.79 15.54 -13.59
C ALA A 174 -3.02 14.88 -12.21
N PHE A 175 -3.89 15.50 -11.42
CA PHE A 175 -4.22 15.05 -10.09
C PHE A 175 -5.43 14.10 -10.10
N ARG A 176 -5.39 13.09 -9.22
CA ARG A 176 -6.46 12.10 -9.03
C ARG A 176 -6.67 11.86 -7.54
N LEU A 177 -7.89 12.07 -7.06
CA LEU A 177 -8.28 11.85 -5.66
C LEU A 177 -9.57 11.04 -5.56
N LEU A 178 -9.51 9.95 -4.80
CA LEU A 178 -10.65 9.11 -4.49
C LEU A 178 -10.67 8.79 -3.00
N HIS A 179 -11.88 8.65 -2.44
CA HIS A 179 -12.09 8.16 -1.08
C HIS A 179 -12.71 6.77 -1.14
N ARG A 180 -12.10 5.82 -0.41
CA ARG A 180 -12.54 4.43 -0.33
C ARG A 180 -13.09 4.12 1.07
N ILE A 181 -14.19 3.37 1.10
CA ILE A 181 -14.72 2.74 2.31
C ILE A 181 -14.76 1.22 2.03
N PRO A 182 -13.87 0.43 2.66
CA PRO A 182 -13.96 -1.02 2.62
C PRO A 182 -15.03 -1.51 3.60
N ILE A 183 -15.75 -2.57 3.23
CA ILE A 183 -16.72 -3.26 4.07
C ILE A 183 -16.15 -4.64 4.40
N ILE A 184 -15.94 -4.91 5.68
CA ILE A 184 -15.35 -6.17 6.16
C ILE A 184 -16.29 -7.34 5.86
N ASP A 185 -15.71 -8.49 5.50
CA ASP A 185 -16.42 -9.77 5.45
C ASP A 185 -16.26 -10.50 6.79
N ASP A 186 -17.33 -11.13 7.28
CA ASP A 186 -17.25 -12.00 8.45
C ASP A 186 -16.92 -13.44 8.08
N ARG A 187 -16.67 -13.74 6.79
CA ARG A 187 -16.34 -15.08 6.29
C ARG A 187 -14.96 -15.15 5.64
N ARG A 188 -14.26 -16.24 5.91
CA ARG A 188 -12.98 -16.55 5.25
C ARG A 188 -13.21 -17.04 3.81
N PRO A 189 -12.28 -16.77 2.88
CA PRO A 189 -12.28 -17.40 1.56
C PRO A 189 -12.14 -18.93 1.68
N SER A 190 -13.11 -19.67 1.15
CA SER A 190 -13.12 -21.13 1.20
C SER A 190 -13.90 -21.72 0.02
N LEU A 191 -13.68 -23.01 -0.28
CA LEU A 191 -14.55 -23.78 -1.18
C LEU A 191 -15.90 -24.10 -0.52
N ASN A 192 -15.91 -24.24 0.81
CA ASN A 192 -17.09 -24.52 1.63
C ASN A 192 -17.31 -23.39 2.64
N PRO A 193 -17.71 -22.18 2.20
CA PRO A 193 -17.81 -21.00 3.07
C PRO A 193 -18.90 -21.06 4.15
N ASP A 194 -19.71 -22.12 4.17
CA ASP A 194 -20.71 -22.39 5.20
C ASP A 194 -20.15 -23.24 6.35
N GLU A 195 -19.00 -23.91 6.13
CA GLU A 195 -18.27 -24.69 7.13
C GLU A 195 -17.18 -23.87 7.83
N GLU A 196 -16.83 -22.70 7.28
CA GLU A 196 -15.84 -21.82 7.88
C GLU A 196 -16.38 -21.11 9.13
N PRO A 197 -15.55 -20.95 10.19
CA PRO A 197 -15.90 -20.08 11.29
C PRO A 197 -16.06 -18.65 10.79
N ARG A 198 -16.96 -17.92 11.44
CA ARG A 198 -17.13 -16.49 11.19
C ARG A 198 -16.20 -15.69 12.07
N MET A 199 -15.84 -14.49 11.61
CA MET A 199 -15.15 -13.52 12.44
C MET A 199 -16.02 -13.20 13.65
N GLU A 200 -15.45 -13.34 14.84
CA GLU A 200 -16.06 -12.92 16.10
C GLU A 200 -15.76 -11.45 16.34
N TYR A 201 -16.81 -10.65 16.52
CA TYR A 201 -16.73 -9.27 16.98
C TYR A 201 -18.06 -8.87 17.62
N ASP A 202 -18.03 -7.87 18.51
CA ASP A 202 -19.23 -7.34 19.14
C ASP A 202 -20.08 -6.59 18.10
N ARG A 203 -21.19 -7.20 17.70
CA ARG A 203 -22.13 -6.63 16.73
C ARG A 203 -22.97 -5.48 17.30
N ASN A 204 -22.96 -5.29 18.62
CA ASN A 204 -23.68 -4.22 19.30
C ASN A 204 -22.79 -3.01 19.60
N ALA A 205 -21.48 -3.12 19.39
CA ALA A 205 -20.58 -1.99 19.56
C ALA A 205 -20.79 -0.96 18.44
N ASP A 206 -20.90 0.32 18.81
CA ASP A 206 -20.99 1.43 17.83
C ASP A 206 -19.73 1.52 16.95
N PHE A 207 -18.58 1.16 17.52
CA PHE A 207 -17.29 1.16 16.84
C PHE A 207 -16.44 -0.03 17.31
N ILE A 208 -15.76 -0.64 16.35
CA ILE A 208 -14.75 -1.68 16.61
C ILE A 208 -13.40 -1.09 16.21
N ARG A 209 -12.40 -1.21 17.08
CA ARG A 209 -11.05 -0.79 16.72
C ARG A 209 -10.49 -1.75 15.67
N VAL A 210 -9.78 -1.22 14.69
CA VAL A 210 -9.17 -2.05 13.64
C VAL A 210 -8.22 -3.09 14.26
N GLU A 211 -7.54 -2.74 15.35
CA GLU A 211 -6.67 -3.65 16.10
C GLU A 211 -7.40 -4.86 16.70
N ASP A 212 -8.70 -4.75 16.96
CA ASP A 212 -9.51 -5.85 17.51
C ASP A 212 -9.93 -6.86 16.43
N LEU A 213 -9.78 -6.50 15.15
CA LEU A 213 -10.04 -7.40 14.03
C LEU A 213 -8.84 -8.30 13.70
N PHE A 214 -7.67 -8.06 14.31
CA PHE A 214 -6.47 -8.84 14.07
C PHE A 214 -6.34 -9.99 15.06
N VAL A 215 -6.29 -11.23 14.53
CA VAL A 215 -6.10 -12.46 15.32
C VAL A 215 -4.75 -12.45 16.04
N ASN A 216 -3.74 -11.83 15.43
CA ASN A 216 -2.46 -11.53 16.07
C ASN A 216 -2.45 -10.04 16.38
N LYS A 217 -2.58 -9.66 17.66
CA LYS A 217 -2.26 -8.32 18.13
C LYS A 217 -0.75 -8.28 18.35
N PRO A 218 0.10 -7.87 17.39
CA PRO A 218 1.49 -7.63 17.74
C PRO A 218 1.51 -6.59 18.85
N GLU A 219 2.22 -6.87 19.95
CA GLU A 219 2.63 -5.84 20.89
C GLU A 219 3.50 -4.85 20.10
N LEU A 220 2.88 -3.75 19.65
CA LEU A 220 3.56 -2.69 18.95
C LEU A 220 4.01 -1.68 20.00
N THR A 221 5.28 -1.74 20.38
CA THR A 221 5.92 -0.62 21.06
C THR A 221 6.17 0.46 20.03
N TYR A 222 5.25 1.42 19.95
CA TYR A 222 5.50 2.68 19.27
C TYR A 222 6.49 3.46 20.12
N HIS A 223 7.76 3.50 19.71
CA HIS A 223 8.67 4.50 20.23
C HIS A 223 8.30 5.83 19.57
N VAL A 224 7.50 6.63 20.29
CA VAL A 224 7.43 8.06 20.03
C VAL A 224 8.68 8.65 20.66
N ASP A 225 9.53 9.30 19.86
CA ASP A 225 10.70 10.01 20.38
C ASP A 225 10.23 10.97 21.48
N GLY A 226 10.61 10.68 22.73
CA GLY A 226 10.31 11.51 23.90
C GLY A 226 9.42 10.89 25.00
N GLU A 227 8.81 9.72 24.82
CA GLU A 227 8.06 9.06 25.89
C GLU A 227 8.62 7.66 26.22
N GLU A 228 8.96 7.44 27.48
CA GLU A 228 9.24 6.09 27.99
C GLU A 228 7.98 5.21 27.89
N PRO A 229 8.13 3.89 27.65
CA PRO A 229 7.00 3.02 27.40
C PRO A 229 6.09 2.93 28.62
N ALA A 230 4.84 3.39 28.47
CA ALA A 230 3.81 3.20 29.46
C ALA A 230 3.50 1.69 29.61
N GLN A 231 3.87 1.13 30.76
CA GLN A 231 3.40 -0.18 31.21
C GLN A 231 1.88 -0.13 31.43
N GLY A 232 1.20 -1.21 31.06
CA GLY A 232 -0.25 -1.25 30.87
C GLY A 232 -1.13 -1.10 32.12
N ASN A 233 -2.41 -0.90 31.79
CA ASN A 233 -3.64 -0.96 32.58
C ASN A 233 -3.85 0.08 33.70
N GLY A 234 -4.86 0.93 33.51
CA GLY A 234 -5.67 1.47 34.60
C GLY A 234 -6.18 2.89 34.40
N ALA A 235 -7.50 3.01 34.27
CA ALA A 235 -8.34 4.15 34.68
C ALA A 235 -8.19 5.51 33.96
N ALA A 236 -9.36 6.05 33.61
CA ALA A 236 -9.56 7.42 33.19
C ALA A 236 -9.15 8.42 34.28
N ALA A 237 -8.56 9.54 33.88
CA ALA A 237 -8.60 10.79 34.64
C ALA A 237 -8.47 11.99 33.69
N GLU A 238 -9.39 12.93 33.84
CA GLU A 238 -9.38 14.27 33.26
C GLU A 238 -8.25 15.13 33.84
N SER A 239 -7.79 16.10 33.04
CA SER A 239 -7.16 17.40 33.36
C SER A 239 -6.03 17.66 32.37
N GLY A 240 -5.70 18.85 31.90
CA GLY A 240 -6.12 20.21 32.21
C GLY A 240 -5.28 21.11 31.29
N ASN A 241 -5.81 22.27 30.96
CA ASN A 241 -5.21 23.25 30.04
C ASN A 241 -3.83 23.73 30.56
N GLY A 242 -2.81 23.78 29.71
CA GLY A 242 -1.46 24.26 30.06
C GLY A 242 -0.70 24.79 28.85
N ALA A 243 -0.25 26.03 28.95
CA ALA A 243 0.26 26.86 27.86
C ALA A 243 1.63 26.42 27.29
N ALA A 244 1.84 26.70 26.01
CA ALA A 244 3.07 26.50 25.27
C ALA A 244 4.22 27.41 25.75
N GLN A 245 5.42 26.83 25.84
CA GLN A 245 6.71 27.53 25.76
C GLN A 245 7.67 26.75 24.85
N PRO A 246 8.65 27.42 24.21
CA PRO A 246 9.30 26.92 23.01
C PRO A 246 10.48 26.01 23.36
N GLU A 247 10.55 24.84 22.73
CA GLU A 247 11.65 23.91 22.90
C GLU A 247 12.70 24.05 21.79
N ASP A 248 13.95 23.94 22.23
CA ASP A 248 15.22 24.26 21.60
C ASP A 248 15.65 23.28 20.49
N GLU A 249 16.52 23.78 19.62
CA GLU A 249 17.12 23.11 18.47
C GLU A 249 17.66 21.69 18.78
N HIS A 250 17.06 20.65 18.19
CA HIS A 250 17.62 19.29 18.19
C HIS A 250 18.45 19.01 16.94
N ALA A 251 19.69 18.56 17.17
CA ALA A 251 20.71 18.24 16.18
C ALA A 251 20.20 17.25 15.12
N VAL A 252 20.29 17.68 13.85
CA VAL A 252 19.90 16.86 12.71
C VAL A 252 20.87 15.69 12.58
N GLU A 253 20.37 14.45 12.72
CA GLU A 253 21.16 13.24 12.49
C GLU A 253 21.57 13.17 11.01
N VAL A 254 22.87 13.26 10.74
CA VAL A 254 23.43 13.40 9.38
C VAL A 254 24.21 12.14 9.04
N ASP A 255 23.87 11.46 7.94
CA ASP A 255 24.73 10.39 7.39
C ASP A 255 26.01 11.03 6.78
N PRO A 256 27.18 10.85 7.43
CA PRO A 256 28.42 11.50 7.00
C PRO A 256 28.93 10.95 5.66
N ARG A 257 28.60 9.70 5.30
CA ARG A 257 28.98 9.11 4.00
C ARG A 257 28.21 9.76 2.86
N PHE A 258 26.93 10.06 3.09
CA PHE A 258 26.10 10.74 2.11
C PHE A 258 26.49 12.20 1.92
N LEU A 259 26.71 12.92 3.02
CA LEU A 259 27.19 14.30 2.97
C LEU A 259 28.52 14.41 2.21
N ARG A 260 29.48 13.53 2.51
CA ARG A 260 30.76 13.48 1.80
C ARG A 260 30.57 13.24 0.30
N LYS A 261 29.80 12.21 -0.07
CA LYS A 261 29.52 11.88 -1.48
C LYS A 261 28.76 12.99 -2.21
N LEU A 262 27.89 13.71 -1.51
CA LEU A 262 27.13 14.84 -2.08
C LEU A 262 28.06 16.01 -2.44
N ASN A 263 29.10 16.24 -1.63
CA ASN A 263 30.08 17.31 -1.81
C ASN A 263 31.28 16.92 -2.71
N GLU A 264 31.49 15.63 -2.97
CA GLU A 264 32.66 15.14 -3.75
C GLU A 264 32.66 15.56 -5.23
N ASN A 265 31.55 16.01 -5.86
CA ASN A 265 31.51 16.27 -7.32
C ASN A 265 30.42 17.26 -7.78
N ARG A 266 30.35 18.48 -7.22
CA ARG A 266 29.28 19.46 -7.54
C ARG A 266 29.75 20.87 -7.87
N HIS A 267 30.88 20.99 -8.58
CA HIS A 267 31.34 22.26 -9.19
C HIS A 267 31.33 23.47 -8.25
N GLY A 268 31.94 23.34 -7.07
CA GLY A 268 32.07 24.44 -6.10
C GLY A 268 30.87 24.65 -5.17
N MET A 269 29.87 23.76 -5.19
CA MET A 269 28.75 23.79 -4.25
C MET A 269 29.02 22.92 -3.01
N VAL A 270 28.82 23.49 -1.82
CA VAL A 270 28.94 22.79 -0.52
C VAL A 270 27.56 22.66 0.11
N PHE A 271 27.12 21.43 0.36
CA PHE A 271 25.88 21.18 1.08
C PHE A 271 26.15 21.14 2.58
N THR A 272 25.31 21.82 3.35
CA THR A 272 25.33 21.74 4.83
C THR A 272 24.77 20.38 5.31
N PRO A 273 25.13 19.95 6.53
CA PRO A 273 24.57 18.74 7.13
C PRO A 273 23.03 18.72 7.12
N GLY A 274 22.39 19.82 7.53
CA GLY A 274 20.93 19.94 7.53
C GLY A 274 20.29 19.81 6.14
N ALA A 275 20.92 20.42 5.12
CA ALA A 275 20.47 20.28 3.74
C ALA A 275 20.64 18.84 3.22
N ALA A 276 21.76 18.19 3.54
CA ALA A 276 22.02 16.81 3.15
C ALA A 276 21.02 15.83 3.79
N ALA A 277 20.72 16.00 5.09
CA ALA A 277 19.72 15.18 5.77
C ALA A 277 18.34 15.29 5.10
N ARG A 278 17.92 16.52 4.73
CA ARG A 278 16.65 16.75 4.04
C ARG A 278 16.62 16.19 2.62
N LEU A 279 17.71 16.33 1.86
CA LEU A 279 17.85 15.74 0.52
C LEU A 279 17.86 14.21 0.56
N ARG A 280 18.36 13.61 1.64
CA ARG A 280 18.38 12.15 1.80
C ARG A 280 16.98 11.56 1.97
N LYS A 281 16.08 12.29 2.64
CA LYS A 281 14.65 11.93 2.79
C LYS A 281 13.89 11.91 1.44
N ILE A 282 14.44 12.49 0.37
CA ILE A 282 13.85 12.44 -0.97
C ILE A 282 14.12 11.05 -1.60
N PRO A 283 13.10 10.37 -2.17
CA PRO A 283 13.29 9.09 -2.85
C PRO A 283 14.40 9.14 -3.92
N ARG A 284 15.20 8.08 -4.03
CA ARG A 284 16.44 8.05 -4.83
C ARG A 284 16.23 8.46 -6.30
N MET A 285 15.11 8.07 -6.91
CA MET A 285 14.77 8.41 -8.30
C MET A 285 14.52 9.91 -8.55
N PHE A 286 14.11 10.68 -7.54
CA PHE A 286 13.87 12.13 -7.65
C PHE A 286 15.00 12.98 -7.07
N ARG A 287 15.93 12.35 -6.34
CA ARG A 287 17.01 13.03 -5.63
C ARG A 287 17.95 13.78 -6.56
N GLY A 288 18.21 13.24 -7.76
CA GLY A 288 19.01 13.93 -8.78
C GLY A 288 18.40 15.27 -9.20
N ALA A 289 17.11 15.28 -9.55
CA ALA A 289 16.40 16.50 -9.93
C ALA A 289 16.27 17.50 -8.77
N ALA A 290 16.08 17.03 -7.54
CA ALA A 290 16.04 17.88 -6.36
C ALA A 290 17.40 18.55 -6.09
N ILE A 291 18.50 17.79 -6.19
CA ILE A 291 19.86 18.33 -6.05
C ILE A 291 20.11 19.39 -7.13
N SER A 292 19.75 19.12 -8.40
CA SER A 292 19.91 20.09 -9.48
C SER A 292 19.12 21.38 -9.26
N ALA A 293 17.89 21.29 -8.75
CA ALA A 293 17.07 22.46 -8.43
C ALA A 293 17.66 23.30 -7.29
N VAL A 294 18.20 22.65 -6.25
CA VAL A 294 18.87 23.32 -5.14
C VAL A 294 20.15 24.01 -5.61
N ILE A 295 20.95 23.38 -6.47
CA ILE A 295 22.16 23.99 -7.04
C ILE A 295 21.80 25.22 -7.88
N ALA A 296 20.78 25.12 -8.74
CA ALA A 296 20.33 26.24 -9.58
C ALA A 296 19.83 27.42 -8.73
N GLU A 297 19.13 27.15 -7.63
CA GLU A 297 18.67 28.19 -6.72
C GLU A 297 19.81 28.84 -5.93
N ALA A 298 20.75 28.04 -5.41
CA ALA A 298 21.96 28.54 -4.75
C ALA A 298 22.77 29.46 -5.68
N GLN A 299 22.98 29.05 -6.93
CA GLN A 299 23.65 29.86 -7.95
C GLN A 299 22.90 31.15 -8.26
N LYS A 300 21.56 31.10 -8.35
CA LYS A 300 20.73 32.29 -8.55
C LYS A 300 20.85 33.29 -7.39
N GLN A 301 21.00 32.79 -6.17
CA GLN A 301 21.20 33.60 -4.97
C GLN A 301 22.67 33.98 -4.74
N GLY A 302 23.57 33.63 -5.67
CA GLY A 302 24.99 33.99 -5.62
C GLY A 302 25.77 33.29 -4.51
N THR A 303 25.25 32.18 -3.97
CA THR A 303 25.90 31.41 -2.89
C THR A 303 26.51 30.11 -3.42
N THR A 304 27.64 29.74 -2.82
CA THR A 304 28.31 28.44 -3.02
C THR A 304 27.94 27.43 -1.94
N GLU A 305 27.10 27.83 -0.97
CA GLU A 305 26.58 26.96 0.09
C GLU A 305 25.10 26.66 -0.11
N ALA A 306 24.75 25.37 -0.16
CA ALA A 306 23.39 24.88 -0.15
C ALA A 306 22.96 24.52 1.28
N ASN A 307 22.28 25.46 1.94
CA ASN A 307 21.74 25.31 3.28
C ASN A 307 20.20 25.15 3.29
N ILE A 308 19.61 24.99 4.47
CA ILE A 308 18.16 24.74 4.62
C ILE A 308 17.33 25.86 3.97
N ALA A 309 17.77 27.12 4.06
CA ALA A 309 17.06 28.25 3.46
C ALA A 309 16.94 28.15 1.93
N ILE A 310 17.97 27.64 1.25
CA ILE A 310 17.92 27.39 -0.21
C ILE A 310 16.90 26.30 -0.53
N LEU A 311 16.84 25.23 0.28
CA LEU A 311 15.87 24.15 0.09
C LEU A 311 14.44 24.65 0.29
N ASP A 312 14.21 25.52 1.28
CA ASP A 312 12.91 26.14 1.52
C ASP A 312 12.50 27.08 0.38
N ALA A 313 13.43 27.85 -0.19
CA ALA A 313 13.18 28.69 -1.36
C ALA A 313 12.74 27.87 -2.59
N VAL A 314 13.39 26.72 -2.83
CA VAL A 314 13.01 25.79 -3.91
C VAL A 314 11.62 25.20 -3.66
N GLN A 315 11.31 24.85 -2.41
CA GLN A 315 10.01 24.26 -2.06
C GLN A 315 8.87 25.28 -2.12
N ALA A 316 9.10 26.54 -1.73
CA ALA A 316 8.14 27.63 -1.83
C ALA A 316 7.72 27.88 -3.30
N LYS A 317 8.67 27.87 -4.23
CA LYS A 317 8.39 28.02 -5.67
C LYS A 317 7.56 26.90 -6.27
N ARG A 318 7.65 25.68 -5.73
CA ARG A 318 6.84 24.53 -6.16
C ARG A 318 5.40 24.54 -5.63
N ARG A 319 5.13 25.36 -4.60
CA ARG A 319 3.78 25.50 -4.01
C ARG A 319 3.01 26.70 -4.57
N GLY A 320 3.71 27.66 -5.18
CA GLY A 320 3.13 28.90 -5.72
C GLY A 320 2.95 28.93 -7.23
N GLY A 321 3.10 27.79 -7.93
CA GLY A 321 2.82 27.63 -9.36
C GLY A 321 2.01 26.37 -9.60
#